data_AF-A0AB74LJ75-F1
#
_entry.id   AF-A0AB74LJ75-F1
#
_cell.length_a   1.000
_cell.length_b   1.000
_cell.length_c   1.000
_cell.angle_alpha   90.00
_cell.angle_beta   90.00
_cell.angle_gamma   90.00
#
_symmetry.space_group_name_H-M   'P 1'
#
loop_
_entity.id
_entity.type
_entity.pdbx_description
1 polymer ?
#
loop_
_entity_poly.entity_id
_entity_poly.type
_entity_poly.pdbx_seq_one_letter_code
_entity_poly.pdbx_strand_id
1 'polypeptide(L)'
;MNPIPSWPGRGRVTLVLLAVVPVALAYPWQSTRDYVLLGVAAAVVIGLFGFWRGLYFTTIARRGLAILRRRRRIAEPATCTRTTVLVWVGPPASDTNVLPLTLIARYLDRYGIRADTIRITSRVTASGDCRTWVGLTVVADDNLAALQARSARIPLQETAQVAARRLADHLREIGWEAGTAAPDEIPALVAADSRETWRGMRHTDSDYVAAYRVSADAELPDTLPAIRSRPAQETWIALEIAYAAGSSTRYTVAAACALRTDWRPGGTAPVAGLLPQHGNHVPALTALDPRSTRRLDGHTDAPADLLTRLHWPTPTAGAHRAPLTNAVSRT
;
A
#
# COMPACT_ATOMS: atom_id res chain seq x y z
N MET A 1 6.18 17.44 16.87
CA MET A 1 7.53 17.26 16.26
C MET A 1 7.38 16.95 14.79
N ASN A 2 8.02 17.72 13.90
CA ASN A 2 8.12 17.34 12.48
C ASN A 2 9.09 16.15 12.35
N PRO A 3 8.77 15.11 11.56
CA PRO A 3 9.70 14.00 11.34
C PRO A 3 10.94 14.52 10.63
N ILE A 4 12.11 14.25 11.20
CA ILE A 4 13.41 14.54 10.57
C ILE A 4 13.48 13.69 9.29
N PRO A 5 13.72 14.28 8.11
CA PRO A 5 13.78 13.52 6.87
C PRO A 5 14.94 12.52 6.92
N SER A 6 14.66 11.30 6.43
CA SER A 6 15.68 10.29 6.14
C SER A 6 16.81 10.91 5.32
N TRP A 7 18.06 10.54 5.64
CA TRP A 7 19.30 11.02 5.00
C TRP A 7 19.13 11.20 3.47
N PRO A 8 19.62 12.29 2.85
CA PRO A 8 19.49 12.51 1.41
C PRO A 8 20.11 11.35 0.65
N GLY A 9 19.38 10.78 -0.32
CA GLY A 9 19.92 9.72 -1.17
C GLY A 9 21.23 10.15 -1.86
N ARG A 10 22.15 9.20 -2.05
CA ARG A 10 23.52 9.41 -2.56
C ARG A 10 23.60 10.39 -3.73
N GLY A 11 22.68 10.31 -4.70
CA GLY A 11 22.66 11.22 -5.85
C GLY A 11 22.46 12.70 -5.52
N ARG A 12 21.73 13.05 -4.45
CA ARG A 12 21.59 14.44 -4.01
C ARG A 12 22.89 14.96 -3.39
N VAL A 13 23.56 14.12 -2.61
CA VAL A 13 24.86 14.43 -2.01
C VAL A 13 25.90 14.64 -3.12
N THR A 14 25.92 13.79 -4.16
CA THR A 14 26.82 13.94 -5.31
C THR A 14 26.57 15.24 -6.07
N LEU A 15 25.32 15.60 -6.36
CA LEU A 15 25.00 16.85 -7.08
C LEU A 15 25.37 18.10 -6.27
N VAL A 16 25.22 18.04 -4.94
CA VAL A 16 25.61 19.15 -4.07
C VAL A 16 27.13 19.27 -3.98
N LEU A 17 27.85 18.16 -3.83
CA LEU A 17 29.31 18.16 -3.91
C LEU A 17 29.80 18.70 -5.26
N LEU A 18 29.17 18.30 -6.37
CA LEU A 18 29.50 18.78 -7.70
C LEU A 18 29.27 20.30 -7.87
N ALA A 19 28.31 20.89 -7.15
CA ALA A 19 28.07 22.33 -7.17
C ALA A 19 28.97 23.11 -6.20
N VAL A 20 29.25 22.56 -5.03
CA VAL A 20 29.99 23.24 -3.94
C VAL A 20 31.50 23.18 -4.14
N VAL A 21 32.04 22.05 -4.62
CA VAL A 21 33.49 21.88 -4.80
C VAL A 21 34.08 22.89 -5.81
N PRO A 22 33.48 23.12 -7.00
CA PRO A 22 33.98 24.12 -7.94
C PRO A 22 33.95 25.55 -7.37
N VAL A 23 32.93 25.88 -6.58
CA VAL A 23 32.82 27.20 -5.93
C VAL A 23 33.90 27.38 -4.86
N ALA A 24 34.20 26.32 -4.09
CA ALA A 24 35.29 26.35 -3.11
C ALA A 24 36.66 26.48 -3.78
N LEU A 25 36.87 25.80 -4.91
CA LEU A 25 38.11 25.91 -5.71
C LEU A 25 38.27 27.29 -6.37
N ALA A 26 37.19 28.03 -6.58
CA ALA A 26 37.22 29.40 -7.11
C ALA A 26 37.57 30.47 -6.04
N TYR A 27 37.93 30.06 -4.82
CA TYR A 27 38.39 30.97 -3.78
C TYR A 27 39.84 31.40 -4.05
N PRO A 28 40.21 32.70 -3.94
CA PRO A 28 39.41 33.83 -3.46
C PRO A 28 38.50 34.44 -4.55
N TRP A 29 37.22 34.63 -4.22
CA TRP A 29 36.22 35.19 -5.14
C TRP A 29 36.49 36.68 -5.37
N GLN A 30 36.97 37.04 -6.56
CA GLN A 30 37.35 38.41 -6.90
C GLN A 30 36.63 38.91 -8.15
N SER A 31 36.01 38.03 -8.94
CA SER A 31 35.33 38.38 -10.20
C SER A 31 33.80 38.35 -10.06
N THR A 32 33.11 39.17 -10.86
CA THR A 32 31.64 39.11 -11.03
C THR A 32 31.16 37.72 -11.43
N ARG A 33 31.97 36.96 -12.18
CA ARG A 33 31.65 35.57 -12.57
C ARG A 33 31.63 34.62 -11.37
N ASP A 34 32.49 34.84 -10.38
CA ASP A 34 32.58 34.00 -9.18
C ASP A 34 31.33 34.15 -8.31
N TYR A 35 30.81 35.38 -8.19
CA TYR A 35 29.55 35.66 -7.50
C TYR A 35 28.33 35.04 -8.19
N VAL A 36 28.30 35.01 -9.53
CA VAL A 36 27.24 34.30 -10.28
C VAL A 36 27.31 32.79 -10.00
N LEU A 37 28.53 32.21 -9.98
CA LEU A 37 28.74 30.80 -9.66
C LEU A 37 28.29 30.46 -8.23
N LEU A 38 28.62 31.31 -7.27
CA LEU A 38 28.16 31.20 -5.88
C LEU A 38 26.63 31.27 -5.79
N GLY A 39 26.00 32.20 -6.50
CA GLY A 39 24.55 32.34 -6.55
C GLY A 39 23.85 31.09 -7.13
N VAL A 40 24.39 30.53 -8.22
CA VAL A 40 23.88 29.29 -8.83
C VAL A 40 24.06 28.11 -7.86
N ALA A 41 25.21 27.96 -7.24
CA ALA A 41 25.44 26.89 -6.27
C ALA A 41 24.51 27.00 -5.06
N ALA A 42 24.33 28.21 -4.51
CA ALA A 42 23.38 28.46 -3.43
C ALA A 42 21.94 28.12 -3.86
N ALA A 43 21.51 28.54 -5.06
CA ALA A 43 20.19 28.21 -5.60
C ALA A 43 20.00 26.70 -5.81
N VAL A 44 21.03 25.98 -6.26
CA VAL A 44 21.02 24.52 -6.41
C VAL A 44 20.89 23.82 -5.06
N VAL A 45 21.67 24.25 -4.05
CA VAL A 45 21.59 23.72 -2.69
C VAL A 45 20.20 23.97 -2.10
N ILE A 46 19.70 25.20 -2.16
CA ILE A 46 18.36 25.56 -1.68
C ILE A 46 17.27 24.82 -2.46
N GLY A 47 17.42 24.60 -3.76
CA GLY A 47 16.44 23.84 -4.55
C GLY A 47 16.42 22.33 -4.23
N LEU A 48 17.60 21.73 -3.99
CA LEU A 48 17.75 20.31 -3.70
C LEU A 48 17.38 19.96 -2.24
N PHE A 49 17.77 20.83 -1.30
CA PHE A 49 17.53 20.66 0.14
C PHE A 49 16.37 21.46 0.69
N GLY A 50 15.84 22.40 -0.09
CA GLY A 50 14.70 23.20 0.31
C GLY A 50 13.54 22.29 0.65
N PHE A 51 13.10 22.46 1.90
CA PHE A 51 12.11 21.61 2.53
C PHE A 51 10.83 22.41 2.67
N TRP A 52 9.74 21.88 2.13
CA TRP A 52 8.42 22.49 2.28
C TRP A 52 7.41 21.42 2.67
N ARG A 53 6.78 21.60 3.84
CA ARG A 53 5.70 20.75 4.38
C ARG A 53 6.01 19.24 4.42
N GLY A 54 7.23 18.84 4.83
CA GLY A 54 7.56 17.41 4.97
C GLY A 54 8.21 16.77 3.74
N LEU A 55 8.33 17.50 2.63
CA LEU A 55 8.85 16.99 1.35
C LEU A 55 9.88 17.95 0.76
N TYR A 56 10.82 17.42 -0.02
CA TYR A 56 11.76 18.20 -0.79
C TYR A 56 11.07 18.85 -2.01
N PHE A 57 11.46 20.07 -2.40
CA PHE A 57 10.93 20.74 -3.60
C PHE A 57 10.99 19.86 -4.85
N THR A 58 12.11 19.16 -5.04
CA THR A 58 12.27 18.21 -6.16
C THR A 58 11.23 17.09 -6.15
N THR A 59 10.83 16.63 -4.97
CA THR A 59 9.76 15.63 -4.84
C THR A 59 8.40 16.23 -5.18
N ILE A 60 8.14 17.47 -4.76
CA ILE A 60 6.89 18.18 -5.06
C ILE A 60 6.75 18.41 -6.57
N ALA A 61 7.77 18.97 -7.21
CA ALA A 61 7.78 19.23 -8.65
C ALA A 61 7.61 17.93 -9.45
N ARG A 62 8.33 16.87 -9.07
CA ARG A 62 8.22 15.55 -9.73
C ARG A 62 6.81 14.96 -9.58
N ARG A 63 6.22 15.03 -8.39
CA ARG A 63 4.85 14.52 -8.14
C ARG A 63 3.82 15.34 -8.89
N GLY A 64 3.93 16.67 -8.90
CA GLY A 64 3.07 17.54 -9.71
C GLY A 64 3.15 17.23 -11.20
N LEU A 65 4.36 17.06 -11.73
CA LEU A 65 4.55 16.65 -13.13
C LEU A 65 4.01 15.25 -13.40
N ALA A 66 4.14 14.32 -12.46
CA ALA A 66 3.60 12.98 -12.58
C ALA A 66 2.06 12.98 -12.67
N ILE A 67 1.37 13.77 -11.84
CA ILE A 67 -0.09 13.94 -11.92
C ILE A 67 -0.49 14.45 -13.32
N LEU A 68 0.22 15.46 -13.84
CA LEU A 68 -0.05 16.01 -15.17
C LEU A 68 0.21 14.97 -16.29
N ARG A 69 1.30 14.19 -16.18
CA ARG A 69 1.65 13.14 -17.15
C ARG A 69 0.68 11.96 -17.10
N ARG A 70 0.18 11.56 -15.92
CA ARG A 70 -0.77 10.45 -15.76
C ARG A 70 -2.11 10.74 -16.45
N ARG A 71 -2.54 12.01 -16.49
CA ARG A 71 -3.71 12.42 -17.30
C ARG A 71 -3.56 12.12 -18.79
N ARG A 72 -2.35 11.89 -19.29
CA ARG A 72 -2.05 11.71 -20.71
C ARG A 72 -1.62 10.29 -21.10
N ARG A 73 -1.52 9.35 -20.15
CA ARG A 73 -1.05 7.98 -20.45
C ARG A 73 -2.20 6.98 -20.53
N ILE A 74 -2.15 6.16 -21.57
CA ILE A 74 -2.93 4.92 -21.73
C ILE A 74 -2.22 3.83 -20.92
N ALA A 75 -2.97 2.94 -20.28
CA ALA A 75 -2.42 1.88 -19.43
C ALA A 75 -1.53 0.92 -20.23
N GLU A 76 -0.29 0.71 -19.79
CA GLU A 76 0.59 -0.31 -20.34
C GLU A 76 0.14 -1.70 -19.86
N PRO A 77 0.15 -2.73 -20.72
CA PRO A 77 -0.22 -4.09 -20.34
C PRO A 77 0.74 -4.62 -19.27
N ALA A 78 0.19 -5.18 -18.20
CA ALA A 78 0.97 -5.75 -17.11
C ALA A 78 1.69 -7.03 -17.59
N THR A 79 3.00 -7.11 -17.35
CA THR A 79 3.78 -8.32 -17.64
C THR A 79 3.31 -9.48 -16.74
N CYS A 80 3.08 -10.65 -17.33
CA CYS A 80 2.48 -11.83 -16.69
C CYS A 80 3.41 -12.58 -15.68
N THR A 81 4.39 -11.90 -15.09
CA THR A 81 5.38 -12.53 -14.19
C THR A 81 4.94 -12.53 -12.72
N ARG A 82 3.88 -11.79 -12.39
CA ARG A 82 3.28 -11.74 -11.06
C ARG A 82 1.79 -12.00 -11.16
N THR A 83 1.27 -12.75 -10.21
CA THR A 83 -0.18 -12.88 -10.03
C THR A 83 -0.57 -12.72 -8.57
N THR A 84 -1.75 -12.14 -8.35
CA THR A 84 -2.37 -12.02 -7.03
C THR A 84 -3.66 -12.82 -7.01
N VAL A 85 -3.80 -13.69 -6.02
CA VAL A 85 -5.01 -14.48 -5.75
C VAL A 85 -5.58 -14.10 -4.40
N LEU A 86 -6.91 -14.16 -4.27
CA LEU A 86 -7.61 -13.57 -3.13
C LEU A 86 -8.46 -14.60 -2.40
N VAL A 87 -8.44 -14.52 -1.09
CA VAL A 87 -9.28 -15.29 -0.17
C VAL A 87 -10.10 -14.29 0.63
N TRP A 88 -11.43 -14.38 0.57
CA TRP A 88 -12.27 -13.61 1.48
C TRP A 88 -12.33 -14.32 2.84
N VAL A 89 -12.46 -13.52 3.89
CA VAL A 89 -12.58 -14.01 5.27
C VAL A 89 -13.83 -13.41 5.91
N GLY A 90 -14.71 -14.29 6.35
CA GLY A 90 -15.95 -14.00 7.06
C GLY A 90 -15.80 -14.01 8.58
N PRO A 91 -16.91 -14.00 9.31
CA PRO A 91 -16.90 -14.08 10.76
C PRO A 91 -16.32 -15.43 11.23
N PRO A 92 -15.72 -15.48 12.44
CA PRO A 92 -15.35 -16.73 13.06
C PRO A 92 -16.60 -17.51 13.51
N ALA A 93 -16.56 -18.83 13.42
CA ALA A 93 -17.60 -19.74 13.90
C ALA A 93 -17.56 -19.94 15.44
N SER A 94 -16.54 -19.43 16.12
CA SER A 94 -16.31 -19.55 17.57
C SER A 94 -15.90 -18.19 18.15
N ASP A 95 -15.86 -18.06 19.48
CA ASP A 95 -15.50 -16.81 20.20
C ASP A 95 -14.07 -16.28 19.93
N THR A 96 -13.27 -16.96 19.10
CA THR A 96 -11.96 -16.47 18.67
C THR A 96 -12.14 -15.33 17.66
N ASN A 97 -12.23 -14.11 18.17
CA ASN A 97 -12.46 -12.90 17.39
C ASN A 97 -11.19 -12.28 16.76
N VAL A 98 -10.06 -13.00 16.75
CA VAL A 98 -8.77 -12.47 16.29
C VAL A 98 -8.25 -13.27 15.11
N LEU A 99 -8.13 -12.61 13.95
CA LEU A 99 -7.60 -13.22 12.74
C LEU A 99 -6.15 -13.71 12.98
N PRO A 100 -5.81 -14.97 12.68
CA PRO A 100 -4.51 -15.53 13.00
C PRO A 100 -3.44 -15.08 11.99
N LEU A 101 -2.91 -13.87 12.19
CA LEU A 101 -1.95 -13.24 11.28
C LEU A 101 -0.63 -14.00 11.17
N THR A 102 -0.17 -14.62 12.25
CA THR A 102 1.05 -15.45 12.27
C THR A 102 0.89 -16.69 11.40
N LEU A 103 -0.29 -17.32 11.39
CA LEU A 103 -0.61 -18.45 10.51
C LEU A 103 -0.66 -18.01 9.06
N ILE A 104 -1.31 -16.87 8.77
CA ILE A 104 -1.38 -16.31 7.43
C ILE A 104 0.03 -16.00 6.91
N ALA A 105 0.89 -15.36 7.72
CA ALA A 105 2.27 -15.04 7.33
C ALA A 105 3.11 -16.29 6.98
N ARG A 106 2.84 -17.44 7.60
CA ARG A 106 3.52 -18.71 7.25
C ARG A 106 3.22 -19.19 5.83
N TYR A 107 2.20 -18.67 5.16
CA TYR A 107 1.97 -18.96 3.74
C TYR A 107 2.91 -18.19 2.78
N LEU A 108 3.80 -17.33 3.31
CA LEU A 108 4.85 -16.71 2.50
C LEU A 108 5.84 -17.74 1.94
N ASP A 109 6.15 -18.80 2.69
CA ASP A 109 6.91 -19.96 2.19
C ASP A 109 6.26 -21.23 2.74
N ARG A 110 5.38 -21.85 1.94
CA ARG A 110 4.68 -23.07 2.34
C ARG A 110 4.38 -23.94 1.13
N TYR A 111 4.44 -25.27 1.34
CA TYR A 111 4.12 -26.26 0.31
C TYR A 111 4.96 -26.11 -0.97
N GLY A 112 6.20 -25.64 -0.85
CA GLY A 112 7.11 -25.43 -1.98
C GLY A 112 6.72 -24.27 -2.90
N ILE A 113 5.89 -23.34 -2.42
CA ILE A 113 5.55 -22.07 -3.09
C ILE A 113 5.94 -20.92 -2.19
N ARG A 114 6.66 -19.96 -2.77
CA ARG A 114 7.07 -18.71 -2.15
C ARG A 114 6.20 -17.56 -2.66
N ALA A 115 5.38 -17.00 -1.79
CA ALA A 115 4.67 -15.76 -2.09
C ALA A 115 5.63 -14.58 -1.89
N ASP A 116 5.59 -13.64 -2.83
CA ASP A 116 6.32 -12.37 -2.76
C ASP A 116 5.82 -11.51 -1.60
N THR A 117 4.50 -11.41 -1.50
CA THR A 117 3.80 -10.71 -0.42
C THR A 117 2.50 -11.41 -0.06
N ILE A 118 2.10 -11.26 1.20
CA ILE A 118 0.73 -11.50 1.64
C ILE A 118 0.15 -10.17 2.10
N ARG A 119 -0.99 -9.80 1.53
CA ARG A 119 -1.70 -8.58 1.88
C ARG A 119 -3.04 -8.89 2.51
N ILE A 120 -3.27 -8.41 3.71
CA ILE A 120 -4.58 -8.46 4.34
C ILE A 120 -5.20 -7.08 4.17
N THR A 121 -6.39 -7.01 3.57
CA THR A 121 -7.12 -5.75 3.33
C THR A 121 -8.50 -5.85 3.94
N SER A 122 -8.90 -4.86 4.74
CA SER A 122 -10.24 -4.73 5.26
C SER A 122 -10.90 -3.47 4.73
N ARG A 123 -12.17 -3.58 4.36
CA ARG A 123 -13.06 -2.46 4.03
C ARG A 123 -14.13 -2.37 5.11
N VAL A 124 -14.26 -1.20 5.70
CA VAL A 124 -15.30 -0.87 6.69
C VAL A 124 -16.13 0.29 6.14
N THR A 125 -17.44 0.13 6.05
CA THR A 125 -18.36 1.20 5.65
C THR A 125 -18.88 1.95 6.88
N ALA A 126 -19.48 3.13 6.67
CA ALA A 126 -20.14 3.89 7.74
C ALA A 126 -21.28 3.12 8.43
N SER A 127 -21.91 2.15 7.75
CA SER A 127 -22.91 1.24 8.33
C SER A 127 -22.30 0.22 9.31
N GLY A 128 -20.98 0.11 9.37
CA GLY A 128 -20.28 -0.90 10.16
C GLY A 128 -20.03 -2.22 9.42
N ASP A 129 -20.38 -2.32 8.13
CA ASP A 129 -20.11 -3.52 7.34
C ASP A 129 -18.61 -3.67 7.12
N CYS A 130 -18.05 -4.74 7.68
CA CYS A 130 -16.64 -5.08 7.55
C CYS A 130 -16.49 -6.27 6.60
N ARG A 131 -15.64 -6.12 5.57
CA ARG A 131 -15.21 -7.21 4.69
C ARG A 131 -13.70 -7.30 4.68
N THR A 132 -13.17 -8.51 4.75
CA THR A 132 -11.73 -8.76 4.80
C THR A 132 -11.30 -9.70 3.68
N TRP A 133 -10.22 -9.36 3.00
CA TRP A 133 -9.58 -10.16 1.96
C TRP A 133 -8.11 -10.38 2.30
N VAL A 134 -7.61 -11.58 2.02
CA VAL A 134 -6.21 -11.95 2.09
C VAL A 134 -5.73 -12.24 0.67
N GLY A 135 -4.88 -11.37 0.15
CA GLY A 135 -4.21 -11.50 -1.14
C GLY A 135 -2.85 -12.18 -0.99
N LEU A 136 -2.57 -13.16 -1.85
CA LEU A 136 -1.26 -13.76 -1.99
C LEU A 136 -0.71 -13.39 -3.36
N THR A 137 0.41 -12.66 -3.38
CA THR A 137 1.10 -12.32 -4.62
C THR A 137 2.23 -13.31 -4.84
N VAL A 138 2.22 -14.01 -5.97
CA VAL A 138 3.26 -14.99 -6.35
C VAL A 138 4.02 -14.47 -7.57
N VAL A 139 5.34 -14.57 -7.52
CA VAL A 139 6.25 -14.20 -8.60
C VAL A 139 6.75 -15.48 -9.29
N ALA A 140 6.74 -15.48 -10.62
CA ALA A 140 7.24 -16.61 -11.41
C ALA A 140 8.72 -16.88 -11.15
N ASP A 141 9.55 -15.84 -11.14
CA ASP A 141 11.02 -15.94 -11.02
C ASP A 141 11.44 -16.69 -9.75
N ASP A 142 10.84 -16.34 -8.60
CA ASP A 142 11.15 -16.95 -7.30
C ASP A 142 10.65 -18.40 -7.18
N ASN A 143 9.75 -18.82 -8.08
CA ASN A 143 9.09 -20.12 -8.06
C ASN A 143 9.34 -20.94 -9.33
N LEU A 144 10.29 -20.53 -10.18
CA LEU A 144 10.40 -21.04 -11.53
C LEU A 144 10.59 -22.57 -11.56
N ALA A 145 11.47 -23.10 -10.71
CA ALA A 145 11.70 -24.54 -10.60
C ALA A 145 10.43 -25.31 -10.21
N ALA A 146 9.66 -24.78 -9.26
CA ALA A 146 8.41 -25.39 -8.82
C ALA A 146 7.32 -25.31 -9.90
N LEU A 147 7.28 -24.24 -10.69
CA LEU A 147 6.32 -24.08 -11.79
C LEU A 147 6.67 -25.01 -12.96
N GLN A 148 7.96 -25.11 -13.33
CA GLN A 148 8.44 -26.00 -14.38
C GLN A 148 8.20 -27.48 -14.05
N ALA A 149 8.36 -27.88 -12.79
CA ALA A 149 8.07 -29.24 -12.34
C ALA A 149 6.59 -29.63 -12.51
N ARG A 150 5.66 -28.65 -12.53
CA ARG A 150 4.23 -28.91 -12.73
C ARG A 150 3.83 -28.96 -14.20
N SER A 151 4.40 -28.10 -15.03
CA SER A 151 4.13 -28.07 -16.47
C SER A 151 5.12 -27.18 -17.22
N ALA A 152 5.46 -27.57 -18.45
CA ALA A 152 6.23 -26.75 -19.39
C ALA A 152 5.55 -25.41 -19.73
N ARG A 153 4.23 -25.27 -19.48
CA ARG A 153 3.48 -24.03 -19.69
C ARG A 153 3.59 -23.01 -18.54
N ILE A 154 4.33 -23.33 -17.46
CA ILE A 154 4.55 -22.47 -16.29
C ILE A 154 3.19 -21.96 -15.70
N PRO A 155 2.43 -22.84 -15.02
CA PRO A 155 1.05 -22.57 -14.60
C PRO A 155 1.01 -21.68 -13.34
N LEU A 156 1.41 -20.41 -13.47
CA LEU A 156 1.54 -19.47 -12.35
C LEU A 156 0.18 -19.22 -11.67
N GLN A 157 -0.85 -18.93 -12.47
CA GLN A 157 -2.18 -18.57 -11.96
C GLN A 157 -2.83 -19.75 -11.23
N GLU A 158 -2.80 -20.93 -11.83
CA GLU A 158 -3.39 -22.14 -11.26
C GLU A 158 -2.67 -22.55 -9.97
N THR A 159 -1.33 -22.43 -9.96
CA THR A 159 -0.52 -22.74 -8.77
C THR A 159 -0.83 -21.77 -7.62
N ALA A 160 -0.97 -20.48 -7.91
CA ALA A 160 -1.37 -19.49 -6.92
C ALA A 160 -2.80 -19.77 -6.40
N GLN A 161 -3.75 -20.09 -7.29
CA GLN A 161 -5.13 -20.43 -6.89
C GLN A 161 -5.18 -21.65 -5.97
N VAL A 162 -4.36 -22.67 -6.19
CA VAL A 162 -4.25 -23.82 -5.28
C VAL A 162 -3.72 -23.40 -3.91
N ALA A 163 -2.73 -22.50 -3.84
CA ALA A 163 -2.24 -21.97 -2.58
C ALA A 163 -3.32 -21.17 -1.81
N ALA A 164 -4.10 -20.36 -2.52
CA ALA A 164 -5.24 -19.63 -1.95
C ALA A 164 -6.33 -20.57 -1.41
N ARG A 165 -6.69 -21.63 -2.16
CA ARG A 165 -7.64 -22.65 -1.70
C ARG A 165 -7.14 -23.33 -0.42
N ARG A 166 -5.87 -23.73 -0.36
CA ARG A 166 -5.28 -24.32 0.84
C ARG A 166 -5.30 -23.39 2.04
N LEU A 167 -5.05 -22.09 1.83
CA LEU A 167 -5.19 -21.10 2.90
C LEU A 167 -6.64 -21.04 3.38
N ALA A 168 -7.61 -20.95 2.47
CA ALA A 168 -9.03 -20.93 2.82
C ALA A 168 -9.46 -22.20 3.58
N ASP A 169 -9.00 -23.38 3.13
CA ASP A 169 -9.26 -24.67 3.80
C ASP A 169 -8.70 -24.67 5.22
N HIS A 170 -7.46 -24.21 5.41
CA HIS A 170 -6.82 -24.15 6.73
C HIS A 170 -7.50 -23.13 7.64
N LEU A 171 -7.98 -22.00 7.11
CA LEU A 171 -8.78 -21.04 7.87
C LEU A 171 -10.14 -21.62 8.28
N ARG A 172 -10.78 -22.40 7.40
CA ARG A 172 -12.03 -23.12 7.74
C ARG A 172 -11.82 -24.20 8.80
N GLU A 173 -10.72 -24.93 8.71
CA GLU A 173 -10.36 -25.96 9.68
C GLU A 173 -10.19 -25.41 11.11
N ILE A 174 -9.63 -24.20 11.23
CA ILE A 174 -9.49 -23.50 12.53
C ILE A 174 -10.72 -22.65 12.90
N GLY A 175 -11.84 -22.82 12.18
CA GLY A 175 -13.14 -22.25 12.55
C GLY A 175 -13.49 -20.90 11.94
N TRP A 176 -12.83 -20.44 10.88
CA TRP A 176 -13.22 -19.21 10.17
C TRP A 176 -14.06 -19.51 8.94
N GLU A 177 -15.03 -18.65 8.63
CA GLU A 177 -15.60 -18.64 7.29
C GLU A 177 -14.57 -18.08 6.29
N ALA A 178 -14.20 -18.85 5.27
CA ALA A 178 -13.25 -18.41 4.25
C ALA A 178 -13.50 -19.10 2.91
N GLY A 179 -13.19 -18.40 1.82
CA GLY A 179 -13.30 -18.92 0.47
C GLY A 179 -12.47 -18.13 -0.53
N THR A 180 -12.25 -18.66 -1.72
CA THR A 180 -11.59 -17.90 -2.79
C THR A 180 -12.52 -16.79 -3.30
N ALA A 181 -11.99 -15.59 -3.48
CA ALA A 181 -12.73 -14.45 -4.01
C ALA A 181 -12.38 -14.22 -5.49
N ALA A 182 -13.39 -14.02 -6.33
CA ALA A 182 -13.18 -13.60 -7.71
C ALA A 182 -12.83 -12.10 -7.77
N PRO A 183 -12.01 -11.65 -8.73
CA PRO A 183 -11.65 -10.23 -8.85
C PRO A 183 -12.85 -9.28 -9.01
N ASP A 184 -13.96 -9.76 -9.56
CA ASP A 184 -15.18 -9.00 -9.82
C ASP A 184 -16.05 -8.82 -8.56
N GLU A 185 -15.82 -9.63 -7.52
CA GLU A 185 -16.53 -9.54 -6.24
C GLU A 185 -15.98 -8.42 -5.34
N ILE A 186 -14.87 -7.81 -5.73
CA ILE A 186 -14.16 -6.81 -4.94
C ILE A 186 -14.61 -5.43 -5.37
N PRO A 187 -15.21 -4.63 -4.47
CA PRO A 187 -15.61 -3.26 -4.78
C PRO A 187 -14.43 -2.43 -5.27
N ALA A 188 -14.66 -1.59 -6.27
CA ALA A 188 -13.64 -0.65 -6.73
C ALA A 188 -13.32 0.38 -5.64
N LEU A 189 -12.04 0.49 -5.27
CA LEU A 189 -11.55 1.44 -4.28
C LEU A 189 -11.74 2.91 -4.72
N VAL A 190 -11.68 3.16 -6.03
CA VAL A 190 -11.79 4.49 -6.64
C VAL A 190 -12.66 4.36 -7.88
N ALA A 191 -13.61 5.29 -8.06
CA ALA A 191 -14.42 5.33 -9.28
C ALA A 191 -13.54 5.64 -10.51
N ALA A 192 -13.83 5.01 -11.65
CA ALA A 192 -12.97 5.02 -12.83
C ALA A 192 -12.70 6.42 -13.42
N ASP A 193 -13.64 7.35 -13.25
CA ASP A 193 -13.62 8.74 -13.71
C ASP A 193 -13.09 9.74 -12.66
N SER A 194 -12.63 9.25 -11.51
CA SER A 194 -12.07 10.08 -10.44
C SER A 194 -10.81 10.81 -10.90
N ARG A 195 -10.69 12.08 -10.51
CA ARG A 195 -9.55 12.94 -10.85
C ARG A 195 -8.58 13.05 -9.68
N GLU A 196 -7.30 12.82 -9.96
CA GLU A 196 -6.24 13.04 -8.98
C GLU A 196 -6.03 14.53 -8.72
N THR A 197 -6.02 14.88 -7.44
CA THR A 197 -5.61 16.19 -6.92
C THR A 197 -4.42 16.01 -5.99
N TRP A 198 -3.80 17.11 -5.56
CA TRP A 198 -2.67 17.06 -4.64
C TRP A 198 -2.99 16.37 -3.30
N ARG A 199 -4.25 16.44 -2.82
CA ARG A 199 -4.66 15.95 -1.49
C ARG A 199 -5.52 14.69 -1.51
N GLY A 200 -5.88 14.19 -2.69
CA GLY A 200 -6.73 13.01 -2.84
C GLY A 200 -7.28 12.86 -4.25
N MET A 201 -8.04 11.80 -4.46
CA MET A 201 -8.91 11.62 -5.63
C MET A 201 -10.24 12.33 -5.37
N ARG A 202 -10.78 12.99 -6.39
CA ARG A 202 -12.12 13.56 -6.37
C ARG A 202 -12.96 12.92 -7.47
N HIS A 203 -14.07 12.31 -7.10
CA HIS A 203 -15.05 11.79 -8.05
C HIS A 203 -16.12 12.86 -8.31
N THR A 204 -16.87 13.23 -7.27
CA THR A 204 -17.83 14.35 -7.27
C THR A 204 -17.41 15.42 -6.25
N ASP A 205 -18.20 16.50 -6.12
CA ASP A 205 -17.88 17.58 -5.16
C ASP A 205 -18.05 17.17 -3.70
N SER A 206 -18.70 16.03 -3.45
CA SER A 206 -18.93 15.42 -2.13
C SER A 206 -18.43 13.98 -2.06
N ASP A 207 -17.42 13.62 -2.86
CA ASP A 207 -16.82 12.28 -2.85
C ASP A 207 -15.31 12.36 -3.10
N TYR A 208 -14.57 12.25 -2.00
CA TYR A 208 -13.12 12.32 -1.97
C TYR A 208 -12.52 11.05 -1.39
N VAL A 209 -11.49 10.53 -2.03
CA VAL A 209 -10.69 9.41 -1.50
C VAL A 209 -9.26 9.87 -1.27
N ALA A 210 -8.79 9.81 -0.03
CA ALA A 210 -7.41 10.11 0.31
C ALA A 210 -6.66 8.86 0.77
N ALA A 211 -5.49 8.63 0.15
CA ALA A 211 -4.56 7.59 0.57
C ALA A 211 -3.53 8.12 1.58
N TYR A 212 -3.23 7.29 2.56
CA TYR A 212 -2.22 7.51 3.57
C TYR A 212 -1.35 6.26 3.69
N ARG A 213 -0.06 6.46 3.91
CA ARG A 213 0.80 5.38 4.43
C ARG A 213 0.68 5.38 5.94
N VAL A 214 0.62 4.20 6.55
CA VAL A 214 0.63 4.03 7.99
C VAL A 214 2.05 3.65 8.38
N SER A 215 2.59 4.27 9.43
CA SER A 215 3.86 3.83 10.01
C SER A 215 3.70 2.40 10.53
N ALA A 216 4.51 1.48 10.03
CA ALA A 216 4.47 0.06 10.42
C ALA A 216 5.47 -0.23 11.55
N ASP A 217 5.35 0.54 12.63
CA ASP A 217 6.20 0.46 13.83
C ASP A 217 5.46 -0.27 14.98
N ALA A 218 6.02 -0.18 16.20
CA ALA A 218 5.46 -0.84 17.37
C ALA A 218 4.10 -0.29 17.83
N GLU A 219 3.73 0.92 17.39
CA GLU A 219 2.46 1.63 17.70
C GLU A 219 1.35 1.30 16.70
N LEU A 220 1.63 0.49 15.68
CA LEU A 220 0.64 0.07 14.68
C LEU A 220 -0.63 -0.55 15.31
N PRO A 221 -0.55 -1.40 16.37
CA PRO A 221 -1.74 -1.95 17.04
C PRO A 221 -2.69 -0.89 17.61
N ASP A 222 -2.18 0.26 18.03
CA ASP A 222 -2.98 1.38 18.55
C ASP A 222 -3.46 2.30 17.42
N THR A 223 -2.66 2.42 16.36
CA THR A 223 -2.96 3.25 15.20
C THR A 223 -4.14 2.70 14.39
N LEU A 224 -4.24 1.38 14.18
CA LEU A 224 -5.32 0.80 13.35
C LEU A 224 -6.73 1.05 13.94
N PRO A 225 -7.01 0.81 15.24
CA PRO A 225 -8.27 1.19 15.85
C PRO A 225 -8.58 2.69 15.71
N ALA A 226 -7.59 3.56 15.90
CA ALA A 226 -7.75 5.00 15.79
C ALA A 226 -8.08 5.47 14.36
N ILE A 227 -7.60 4.75 13.33
CA ILE A 227 -8.01 4.97 11.93
C ILE A 227 -9.48 4.57 11.75
N ARG A 228 -9.87 3.40 12.26
CA ARG A 228 -11.25 2.88 12.10
C ARG A 228 -12.30 3.72 12.82
N SER A 229 -11.95 4.34 13.94
CA SER A 229 -12.87 5.20 14.68
C SER A 229 -13.10 6.56 14.01
N ARG A 230 -12.47 6.83 12.85
CA ARG A 230 -12.66 8.09 12.14
C ARG A 230 -13.98 8.09 11.37
N PRO A 231 -14.71 9.21 11.39
CA PRO A 231 -15.86 9.37 10.52
C PRO A 231 -15.37 9.36 9.07
N ALA A 232 -15.83 8.37 8.33
CA ALA A 232 -15.62 8.22 6.89
C ALA A 232 -16.78 7.40 6.33
N GLN A 233 -17.16 7.66 5.08
CA GLN A 233 -18.14 6.83 4.38
C GLN A 233 -17.63 5.40 4.21
N GLU A 234 -16.33 5.29 4.00
CA GLU A 234 -15.64 4.04 3.72
C GLU A 234 -14.17 4.15 4.14
N THR A 235 -13.69 3.16 4.87
CA THR A 235 -12.31 3.05 5.34
C THR A 235 -11.71 1.76 4.82
N TRP A 236 -10.64 1.87 4.03
CA TRP A 236 -9.83 0.75 3.59
C TRP A 236 -8.54 0.74 4.37
N ILE A 237 -8.16 -0.41 4.91
CA ILE A 237 -6.89 -0.61 5.62
C ILE A 237 -6.25 -1.85 5.03
N ALA A 238 -4.97 -1.75 4.66
CA ALA A 238 -4.19 -2.89 4.21
C ALA A 238 -2.90 -3.02 5.03
N LEU A 239 -2.56 -4.26 5.33
CA LEU A 239 -1.28 -4.68 5.88
C LEU A 239 -0.64 -5.64 4.89
N GLU A 240 0.57 -5.35 4.47
CA GLU A 240 1.37 -6.22 3.63
C GLU A 240 2.54 -6.78 4.42
N ILE A 241 2.72 -8.10 4.34
CA ILE A 241 3.77 -8.87 4.99
C ILE A 241 4.60 -9.50 3.87
N ALA A 242 5.92 -9.38 3.97
CA ALA A 242 6.85 -9.99 3.04
C ALA A 242 8.08 -10.49 3.80
N TYR A 243 8.92 -11.32 3.18
CA TYR A 243 10.24 -11.58 3.72
C TYR A 243 11.18 -10.38 3.53
N ALA A 244 12.07 -10.17 4.50
CA ALA A 244 13.22 -9.28 4.31
C ALA A 244 14.11 -9.83 3.19
N ALA A 245 14.70 -8.94 2.39
CA ALA A 245 15.59 -9.35 1.31
C ALA A 245 16.72 -10.25 1.84
N GLY A 246 16.86 -11.45 1.26
CA GLY A 246 17.87 -12.44 1.66
C GLY A 246 17.57 -13.18 2.97
N SER A 247 16.35 -13.12 3.50
CA SER A 247 15.94 -13.85 4.70
C SER A 247 14.70 -14.70 4.43
N SER A 248 14.58 -15.84 5.10
CA SER A 248 13.39 -16.71 5.09
C SER A 248 12.68 -16.79 6.46
N THR A 249 13.15 -16.01 7.44
CA THR A 249 12.64 -16.03 8.83
C THR A 249 12.28 -14.66 9.35
N ARG A 250 12.84 -13.59 8.76
CA ARG A 250 12.54 -12.20 9.13
C ARG A 250 11.51 -11.61 8.19
N TYR A 251 10.45 -11.07 8.77
CA TYR A 251 9.41 -10.37 8.01
C TYR A 251 9.71 -8.89 7.90
N THR A 252 9.28 -8.31 6.79
CA THR A 252 9.05 -6.87 6.65
C THR A 252 7.56 -6.64 6.55
N VAL A 253 7.12 -5.48 7.04
CA VAL A 253 5.72 -5.08 7.02
C VAL A 253 5.58 -3.68 6.45
N ALA A 254 4.50 -3.46 5.72
CA ALA A 254 4.04 -2.15 5.29
C ALA A 254 2.55 -2.05 5.56
N ALA A 255 2.07 -0.87 5.93
CA ALA A 255 0.65 -0.63 6.15
C ALA A 255 0.21 0.66 5.43
N ALA A 256 -1.01 0.64 4.92
CA ALA A 256 -1.59 1.76 4.21
C ALA A 256 -3.10 1.82 4.46
N CYS A 257 -3.67 3.01 4.36
CA CYS A 257 -5.12 3.16 4.43
C CYS A 257 -5.62 4.16 3.39
N ALA A 258 -6.90 4.02 3.03
CA ALA A 258 -7.63 5.01 2.27
C ALA A 258 -8.92 5.36 2.99
N LEU A 259 -9.22 6.65 3.06
CA LEU A 259 -10.45 7.17 3.65
C LEU A 259 -11.27 7.82 2.55
N ARG A 260 -12.54 7.42 2.45
CA ARG A 260 -13.55 8.06 1.60
C ARG A 260 -14.42 8.98 2.44
N THR A 261 -14.47 10.25 2.08
CA THR A 261 -15.18 11.30 2.82
C THR A 261 -15.97 12.18 1.88
N ASP A 262 -17.06 12.77 2.37
CA ASP A 262 -17.85 13.77 1.66
C ASP A 262 -17.21 15.15 1.65
N TRP A 263 -16.24 15.39 2.54
CA TRP A 263 -15.45 16.63 2.55
C TRP A 263 -14.07 16.43 1.94
N ARG A 264 -13.50 17.55 1.49
CA ARG A 264 -12.15 17.59 0.95
C ARG A 264 -11.09 17.26 2.02
N PRO A 265 -10.13 16.37 1.75
CA PRO A 265 -9.08 16.02 2.69
C PRO A 265 -8.24 17.22 3.15
N GLY A 266 -7.89 17.21 4.43
CA GLY A 266 -7.01 18.19 5.06
C GLY A 266 -5.58 18.16 4.52
N GLY A 267 -4.78 19.16 4.90
CA GLY A 267 -3.36 19.20 4.53
C GLY A 267 -2.45 18.36 5.43
N THR A 268 -2.96 17.95 6.59
CA THR A 268 -2.28 17.15 7.63
C THR A 268 -2.94 15.79 7.74
N ALA A 269 -2.22 14.83 8.31
CA ALA A 269 -2.77 13.52 8.58
C ALA A 269 -3.88 13.62 9.64
N PRO A 270 -4.96 12.83 9.53
CA PRO A 270 -6.04 12.89 10.51
C PRO A 270 -5.62 12.26 11.84
N VAL A 271 -4.80 11.20 11.82
CA VAL A 271 -4.35 10.44 12.99
C VAL A 271 -2.81 10.45 13.03
N ALA A 272 -2.23 10.38 14.23
CA ALA A 272 -0.79 10.14 14.39
C ALA A 272 -0.39 8.81 13.71
N GLY A 273 0.85 8.70 13.24
CA GLY A 273 1.31 7.54 12.47
C GLY A 273 0.83 7.49 11.01
N LEU A 274 -0.11 8.35 10.59
CA LEU A 274 -0.48 8.50 9.18
C LEU A 274 0.40 9.51 8.45
N LEU A 275 0.80 9.15 7.24
CA LEU A 275 1.62 9.94 6.33
C LEU A 275 0.82 10.20 5.05
N PRO A 276 0.34 11.44 4.81
CA PRO A 276 -0.43 11.76 3.62
C PRO A 276 0.36 11.53 2.34
N GLN A 277 -0.24 10.86 1.36
CA GLN A 277 0.37 10.58 0.06
C GLN A 277 0.19 11.75 -0.93
N HIS A 278 0.47 12.97 -0.49
CA HIS A 278 0.25 14.18 -1.28
C HIS A 278 0.92 14.08 -2.66
N GLY A 279 0.11 14.21 -3.72
CA GLY A 279 0.52 14.09 -5.12
C GLY A 279 0.98 12.69 -5.57
N ASN A 280 0.63 11.65 -4.81
CA ASN A 280 0.94 10.25 -5.09
C ASN A 280 -0.26 9.33 -4.81
N HIS A 281 -1.48 9.84 -4.99
CA HIS A 281 -2.70 9.12 -4.60
C HIS A 281 -3.05 8.01 -5.58
N VAL A 282 -2.94 8.23 -6.89
CA VAL A 282 -3.22 7.16 -7.87
C VAL A 282 -2.30 5.96 -7.64
N PRO A 283 -0.96 6.09 -7.58
CA PRO A 283 -0.08 4.97 -7.28
C PRO A 283 -0.38 4.30 -5.94
N ALA A 284 -0.61 5.09 -4.89
CA ALA A 284 -0.88 4.55 -3.57
C ALA A 284 -2.20 3.77 -3.52
N LEU A 285 -3.26 4.26 -4.18
CA LEU A 285 -4.56 3.58 -4.25
C LEU A 285 -4.49 2.36 -5.18
N THR A 286 -3.79 2.44 -6.31
CA THR A 286 -3.55 1.27 -7.16
C THR A 286 -2.72 0.22 -6.43
N ALA A 287 -1.76 0.61 -5.60
CA ALA A 287 -1.01 -0.32 -4.76
C ALA A 287 -1.89 -0.85 -3.62
N LEU A 288 -2.81 -0.07 -3.05
CA LEU A 288 -3.70 -0.49 -1.97
C LEU A 288 -4.79 -1.48 -2.41
N ASP A 289 -5.25 -1.40 -3.67
CA ASP A 289 -6.28 -2.30 -4.22
C ASP A 289 -5.92 -3.78 -3.93
N PRO A 290 -6.83 -4.58 -3.35
CA PRO A 290 -6.57 -5.99 -3.04
C PRO A 290 -6.07 -6.82 -4.23
N ARG A 291 -6.46 -6.44 -5.45
CA ARG A 291 -6.12 -7.13 -6.71
C ARG A 291 -4.75 -6.75 -7.24
N SER A 292 -4.09 -5.79 -6.62
CA SER A 292 -2.81 -5.27 -7.09
C SER A 292 -1.68 -6.27 -6.85
N THR A 293 -0.83 -6.42 -7.86
CA THR A 293 0.46 -7.12 -7.75
C THR A 293 1.59 -6.20 -7.30
N ARG A 294 1.32 -4.90 -7.11
CA ARG A 294 2.31 -3.91 -6.67
C ARG A 294 2.41 -3.92 -5.15
N ARG A 295 3.63 -3.96 -4.62
CA ARG A 295 3.88 -3.83 -3.18
C ARG A 295 3.45 -2.48 -2.63
N LEU A 296 3.12 -2.45 -1.34
CA LEU A 296 2.87 -1.22 -0.61
C LEU A 296 4.18 -0.47 -0.36
N ASP A 297 4.11 0.87 -0.37
CA ASP A 297 5.28 1.69 -0.05
C ASP A 297 5.57 1.66 1.45
N GLY A 298 6.86 1.65 1.81
CA GLY A 298 7.32 1.82 3.19
C GLY A 298 7.44 0.54 4.01
N HIS A 299 7.84 -0.56 3.37
CA HIS A 299 8.29 -1.75 4.09
C HIS A 299 9.41 -1.40 5.07
N THR A 300 9.24 -1.85 6.31
CA THR A 300 10.24 -1.82 7.36
C THR A 300 10.35 -3.21 7.96
N ASP A 301 11.46 -3.51 8.63
CA ASP A 301 11.60 -4.75 9.41
C ASP A 301 10.48 -4.82 10.45
N ALA A 302 9.81 -5.97 10.53
CA ALA A 302 8.71 -6.16 11.45
C ALA A 302 9.23 -6.15 12.90
N PRO A 303 8.67 -5.28 13.77
CA PRO A 303 8.92 -5.36 15.21
C PRO A 303 8.61 -6.75 15.74
N ALA A 304 9.36 -7.20 16.75
CA ALA A 304 9.11 -8.47 17.41
C ALA A 304 7.64 -8.56 17.88
N ASP A 305 7.04 -9.73 17.69
CA ASP A 305 5.66 -10.06 18.07
C ASP A 305 4.57 -9.14 17.50
N LEU A 306 4.87 -8.28 16.51
CA LEU A 306 3.89 -7.37 15.92
C LEU A 306 2.67 -8.14 15.41
N LEU A 307 2.89 -9.22 14.65
CA LEU A 307 1.80 -10.03 14.09
C LEU A 307 0.96 -10.73 15.17
N THR A 308 1.51 -10.96 16.36
CA THR A 308 0.79 -11.57 17.48
C THR A 308 -0.05 -10.53 18.23
N ARG A 309 0.47 -9.31 18.40
CA ARG A 309 -0.21 -8.20 19.09
C ARG A 309 -1.26 -7.50 18.22
N LEU A 310 -1.14 -7.61 16.90
CA LEU A 310 -1.99 -6.85 15.98
C LEU A 310 -3.39 -7.47 15.86
N HIS A 311 -4.40 -6.76 16.36
CA HIS A 311 -5.79 -7.15 16.20
C HIS A 311 -6.35 -6.62 14.88
N TRP A 312 -6.39 -7.50 13.87
CA TRP A 312 -6.99 -7.19 12.58
C TRP A 312 -8.52 -7.13 12.69
N PRO A 313 -9.20 -6.15 12.05
CA PRO A 313 -10.65 -6.09 12.08
C PRO A 313 -11.24 -7.27 11.32
N THR A 314 -12.20 -7.95 11.94
CA THR A 314 -12.94 -9.06 11.33
C THR A 314 -14.41 -8.74 11.22
N PRO A 315 -15.13 -9.32 10.26
CA PRO A 315 -16.58 -9.19 10.19
C PRO A 315 -17.21 -9.78 11.45
N THR A 316 -18.17 -9.09 12.04
CA THR A 316 -18.96 -9.62 13.16
C THR A 316 -20.00 -10.62 12.63
N ALA A 317 -20.23 -11.72 13.35
CA ALA A 317 -21.29 -12.66 13.00
C ALA A 317 -22.66 -11.95 12.96
N GLY A 318 -23.36 -12.03 11.81
CA GLY A 318 -24.71 -11.46 11.62
C GLY A 318 -24.86 -10.40 10.51
N ALA A 319 -23.77 -9.76 10.06
CA ALA A 319 -23.86 -8.73 9.00
C ALA A 319 -24.07 -9.31 7.58
N HIS A 320 -23.80 -10.61 7.38
CA HIS A 320 -23.79 -11.23 6.04
C HIS A 320 -25.11 -11.85 5.59
N ARG A 321 -26.20 -11.75 6.37
CA ARG A 321 -27.50 -12.38 6.00
C ARG A 321 -28.43 -11.46 5.18
N ALA A 322 -27.88 -10.59 4.34
CA ALA A 322 -28.66 -9.95 3.28
C ALA A 322 -28.46 -10.74 1.98
N PRO A 323 -29.46 -11.53 1.51
CA PRO A 323 -29.35 -12.19 0.23
C PRO A 323 -29.24 -11.14 -0.89
N LEU A 324 -28.40 -11.40 -1.89
CA LEU A 324 -28.45 -10.73 -3.19
C LEU A 324 -29.84 -10.98 -3.79
N THR A 325 -30.79 -10.10 -3.51
CA THR A 325 -32.12 -10.14 -4.11
C THR A 325 -31.95 -9.82 -5.58
N ASN A 326 -32.10 -10.86 -6.41
CA ASN A 326 -32.30 -10.76 -7.84
C ASN A 326 -33.37 -9.70 -8.11
N ALA A 327 -32.96 -8.59 -8.74
CA ALA A 327 -33.89 -7.65 -9.34
C ALA A 327 -34.57 -8.35 -10.52
N VAL A 328 -35.71 -8.99 -10.23
CA VAL A 328 -36.64 -9.46 -11.25
C VAL A 328 -37.30 -8.22 -11.85
N SER A 329 -37.01 -7.96 -13.11
CA SER A 329 -37.74 -7.06 -13.98
C SER A 329 -39.24 -7.32 -13.90
N ARG A 330 -40.02 -6.26 -13.71
CA ARG A 330 -41.39 -6.23 -14.21
C ARG A 330 -41.57 -4.97 -15.06
N THR A 331 -41.95 -5.29 -16.29
CA THR A 331 -42.70 -4.53 -17.29
C THR A 331 -43.59 -3.44 -16.73
#